data_AF-R0KCT8-F1
#
_entry.id   AF-R0KCT8-F1
#
_cell.length_a   1.000
_cell.length_b   1.000
_cell.length_c   1.000
_cell.angle_alpha   90.00
_cell.angle_beta   90.00
_cell.angle_gamma   90.00
#
_symmetry.space_group_name_H-M   'P 1'
#
loop_
_entity.id
_entity.type
_entity.pdbx_description
1 polymer ?
#
loop_
_entity_poly.entity_id
_entity_poly.type
_entity_poly.pdbx_seq_one_letter_code
_entity_poly.pdbx_strand_id
1 'polypeptide(L)'
;METLDNTEWDVLVVGTGLQQSLLALALSRSDKKILHVDENDYYGGAEAAFSLQEAEDWENRVKEGPPNAAFSDITITRPDNSPDSPAPRLSVSRAYNLSLSPQLVYARSSLLGHLVSSRVYRQLEFLAVGSWWVYSPEAPSENSAVSEATLPRGRLVKVPNGREDVFQDHQLDFKAKRALMKFLRFIAEYEEQTEIWQDYREQPFSEFLTEQFKVPANLQGPLMALALSTARPDQTTTAYALPRIARHLRSIGVFGPGFGAVIPKWGGLSEISQVSCRACAVGGGVYVLGKGVSPPTDGAVEATDSGVKLRLKDGEEITAKWIIGGSSATASTYCRSITIVSSSLQHLFPPMAEEAPAPASAVVVFPSGSLMLDLKAEELPPVHVFVHSSDTGECPAGQCVLYALTSLEGEPGFTLLQQAVDSLLSAVDATPALQVLWSAKYQQRPSSGDDIFPSGPENILCFPPPSMDLAFDDSVLDQVKDVWQKITGGNDGEFLVFQDRETYDDDE
;
A
#
# COMPACT_ATOMS: atom_id res chain seq x y z
N MET A 1 27.00 13.61 18.48
CA MET A 1 26.21 14.45 17.57
C MET A 1 26.43 15.89 18.01
N GLU A 2 26.67 16.81 17.09
CA GLU A 2 26.64 18.24 17.45
C GLU A 2 25.21 18.59 17.91
N THR A 3 25.09 19.47 18.89
CA THR A 3 23.78 19.92 19.39
C THR A 3 23.03 20.66 18.29
N LEU A 4 21.71 20.47 18.22
CA LEU A 4 20.88 21.27 17.31
C LEU A 4 20.48 22.61 17.96
N ASP A 5 20.81 22.81 19.24
CA ASP A 5 20.36 23.98 19.98
C ASP A 5 20.88 25.29 19.36
N ASN A 6 19.96 26.23 19.16
CA ASN A 6 20.16 27.52 18.48
C ASN A 6 20.70 27.43 17.04
N THR A 7 20.36 26.36 16.32
CA THR A 7 20.71 26.22 14.89
C THR A 7 19.62 26.73 13.95
N GLU A 8 20.04 27.33 12.83
CA GLU A 8 19.15 27.82 11.78
C GLU A 8 19.12 26.87 10.58
N TRP A 9 17.94 26.71 9.97
CA TRP A 9 17.66 25.79 8.87
C TRP A 9 16.82 26.47 7.78
N ASP A 10 17.07 26.12 6.52
CA ASP A 10 16.20 26.56 5.42
C ASP A 10 14.89 25.76 5.39
N VAL A 11 14.97 24.46 5.69
CA VAL A 11 13.80 23.58 5.71
C VAL A 11 13.88 22.62 6.90
N LEU A 12 12.82 22.59 7.69
CA LEU A 12 12.53 21.52 8.63
C LEU A 12 11.46 20.61 8.02
N VAL A 13 11.76 19.31 7.96
CA VAL A 13 10.80 18.26 7.59
C VAL A 13 10.53 17.40 8.81
N VAL A 14 9.25 17.18 9.14
CA VAL A 14 8.80 16.44 10.32
C VAL A 14 8.02 15.20 9.88
N GLY A 15 8.46 14.06 10.38
CA GLY A 15 8.01 12.73 9.97
C GLY A 15 8.71 12.25 8.70
N THR A 16 9.03 10.96 8.65
CA THR A 16 9.69 10.29 7.53
C THR A 16 8.72 9.43 6.72
N GLY A 17 7.43 9.82 6.71
CA GLY A 17 6.42 9.24 5.83
C GLY A 17 6.78 9.40 4.36
N LEU A 18 6.03 8.76 3.47
CA LEU A 18 6.37 8.73 2.05
C LEU A 18 6.43 10.13 1.40
N GLN A 19 5.46 11.01 1.68
CA GLN A 19 5.42 12.38 1.13
C GLN A 19 6.64 13.20 1.59
N GLN A 20 6.95 13.18 2.88
CA GLN A 20 8.09 13.88 3.46
C GLN A 20 9.42 13.37 2.93
N SER A 21 9.55 12.06 2.80
CA SER A 21 10.74 11.43 2.26
C SER A 21 10.96 11.81 0.79
N LEU A 22 9.90 11.77 -0.03
CA LEU A 22 9.96 12.20 -1.44
C LEU A 22 10.27 13.70 -1.57
N LEU A 23 9.76 14.54 -0.68
CA LEU A 23 10.14 15.95 -0.62
C LEU A 23 11.63 16.11 -0.29
N ALA A 24 12.13 15.35 0.69
CA ALA A 24 13.53 15.37 1.06
C ALA A 24 14.42 14.91 -0.11
N LEU A 25 13.98 13.91 -0.88
CA LEU A 25 14.63 13.53 -2.13
C LEU A 25 14.65 14.69 -3.12
N ALA A 26 13.51 15.35 -3.36
CA ALA A 26 13.42 16.47 -4.30
C ALA A 26 14.31 17.66 -3.90
N LEU A 27 14.49 17.89 -2.60
CA LEU A 27 15.35 18.95 -2.06
C LEU A 27 16.82 18.54 -1.91
N SER A 28 17.17 17.26 -2.11
CA SER A 28 18.52 16.71 -1.86
C SER A 28 19.65 17.34 -2.67
N ARG A 29 19.33 18.13 -3.70
CA ARG A 29 20.29 18.83 -4.57
C ARG A 29 19.98 20.32 -4.72
N SER A 30 19.31 20.90 -3.73
CA SER A 30 18.86 22.31 -3.75
C SER A 30 19.78 23.29 -3.02
N ASP A 31 20.95 22.82 -2.54
CA ASP A 31 21.90 23.54 -1.67
C ASP A 31 21.30 24.12 -0.36
N LYS A 32 20.07 23.75 -0.02
CA LYS A 32 19.38 24.18 1.20
C LYS A 32 19.87 23.39 2.40
N LYS A 33 19.96 24.06 3.56
CA LYS A 33 20.25 23.39 4.83
C LYS A 33 18.98 22.77 5.39
N ILE A 34 18.89 21.44 5.34
CA ILE A 34 17.68 20.67 5.67
C ILE A 34 17.88 19.89 6.96
N LEU A 35 16.94 20.03 7.90
CA LEU A 35 16.78 19.17 9.08
C LEU A 35 15.54 18.30 8.87
N HIS A 36 15.70 16.99 9.01
CA HIS A 36 14.62 16.02 8.87
C HIS A 36 14.53 15.21 10.17
N VAL A 37 13.42 15.35 10.88
CA VAL A 37 13.20 14.71 12.18
C VAL A 37 12.00 13.78 12.14
N ASP A 38 12.02 12.72 12.95
CA ASP A 38 10.87 11.85 13.17
C ASP A 38 10.80 11.52 14.66
N GLU A 39 9.59 11.53 15.23
CA GLU A 39 9.37 11.09 16.60
C GLU A 39 9.57 9.58 16.76
N ASN A 40 9.32 8.82 15.70
CA ASN A 40 9.57 7.39 15.68
C ASN A 40 11.09 7.12 15.64
N ASP A 41 11.49 5.98 16.21
CA ASP A 41 12.86 5.46 16.12
C ASP A 41 13.11 4.65 14.83
N TYR A 42 12.15 4.68 13.90
CA TYR A 42 12.19 4.01 12.59
C TYR A 42 11.75 4.95 11.47
N TYR A 43 12.09 4.59 10.23
CA TYR A 43 11.68 5.33 9.03
C TYR A 43 10.34 4.86 8.48
N GLY A 44 9.67 5.75 7.72
CA GLY A 44 8.57 5.37 6.84
C GLY A 44 7.18 5.63 7.41
N GLY A 45 7.06 6.05 8.68
CA GLY A 45 5.77 6.42 9.28
C GLY A 45 4.69 5.35 9.08
N ALA A 46 3.62 5.69 8.35
CA ALA A 46 2.51 4.79 8.06
C ALA A 46 2.83 3.68 7.04
N GLU A 47 3.90 3.85 6.27
CA GLU A 47 4.40 2.88 5.27
C GLU A 47 5.52 1.99 5.82
N ALA A 48 5.89 2.11 7.11
CA ALA A 48 6.99 1.39 7.72
C ALA A 48 6.86 -0.14 7.56
N ALA A 49 8.01 -0.83 7.66
CA ALA A 49 8.09 -2.28 7.63
C ALA A 49 8.95 -2.77 8.80
N PHE A 50 8.53 -3.87 9.43
CA PHE A 50 9.10 -4.31 10.70
C PHE A 50 9.54 -5.77 10.70
N SER A 51 10.66 -6.04 11.37
CA SER A 51 10.96 -7.37 11.88
C SER A 51 9.93 -7.82 12.94
N LEU A 52 9.97 -9.11 13.32
CA LEU A 52 9.02 -9.65 14.31
C LEU A 52 9.10 -8.94 15.66
N GLN A 53 10.30 -8.55 16.08
CA GLN A 53 10.55 -7.85 17.35
C GLN A 53 10.07 -6.40 17.27
N GLU A 54 10.39 -5.70 16.17
CA GLU A 54 9.93 -4.32 15.97
C GLU A 54 8.40 -4.24 15.92
N ALA A 55 7.74 -5.27 15.37
CA ALA A 55 6.28 -5.37 15.39
C ALA A 55 5.73 -5.54 16.83
N GLU A 56 6.38 -6.32 17.69
CA GLU A 56 6.02 -6.44 19.11
C GLU A 56 6.22 -5.12 19.88
N ASP A 57 7.33 -4.44 19.62
CA ASP A 57 7.62 -3.14 20.24
C ASP A 57 6.61 -2.09 19.76
N TRP A 58 6.25 -2.13 18.47
CA TRP A 58 5.19 -1.31 17.88
C TRP A 58 3.82 -1.59 18.49
N GLU A 59 3.49 -2.84 18.84
CA GLU A 59 2.23 -3.16 19.54
C GLU A 59 2.08 -2.41 20.86
N ASN A 60 3.17 -2.33 21.64
CA ASN A 60 3.17 -1.59 22.89
C ASN A 60 2.98 -0.08 22.65
N ARG A 61 3.67 0.47 21.65
CA ARG A 61 3.56 1.89 21.28
C ARG A 61 2.15 2.28 20.84
N VAL A 62 1.48 1.45 20.05
CA VAL A 62 0.10 1.73 19.62
C VAL A 62 -0.87 1.65 20.79
N LYS A 63 -0.67 0.73 21.74
CA LYS A 63 -1.50 0.62 22.96
C LYS A 63 -1.35 1.82 23.90
N GLU A 64 -0.17 2.45 23.92
CA GLU A 64 0.13 3.65 24.71
C GLU A 64 -0.13 4.96 23.94
N GLY A 65 -0.39 4.87 22.62
CA GLY A 65 -0.52 6.00 21.73
C GLY A 65 -1.78 6.85 21.96
N PRO A 66 -1.79 8.10 21.46
CA PRO A 66 -2.96 8.95 21.56
C PRO A 66 -4.14 8.38 20.74
N PRO A 67 -5.40 8.67 21.11
CA PRO A 67 -6.58 8.17 20.39
C PRO A 67 -6.63 8.64 18.92
N ASN A 68 -5.94 9.73 18.61
CA ASN A 68 -5.87 10.32 17.28
C ASN A 68 -4.72 9.76 16.41
N ALA A 69 -3.94 8.80 16.91
CA ALA A 69 -2.83 8.20 16.17
C ALA A 69 -3.26 7.53 14.86
N ALA A 70 -2.33 7.43 13.92
CA ALA A 70 -2.52 6.73 12.64
C ALA A 70 -2.97 5.25 12.78
N PHE A 71 -2.65 4.62 13.90
CA PHE A 71 -2.91 3.20 14.16
C PHE A 71 -3.61 2.99 15.51
N SER A 72 -4.51 2.00 15.57
CA SER A 72 -5.23 1.61 16.79
C SER A 72 -5.58 0.12 16.79
N ASP A 73 -6.09 -0.38 17.92
CA ASP A 73 -6.65 -1.74 18.06
C ASP A 73 -5.73 -2.87 17.57
N ILE A 74 -4.43 -2.74 17.83
CA ILE A 74 -3.46 -3.76 17.44
C ILE A 74 -3.55 -4.99 18.35
N THR A 75 -3.43 -6.17 17.75
CA THR A 75 -3.20 -7.43 18.47
C THR A 75 -2.26 -8.31 17.66
N ILE A 76 -1.19 -8.78 18.30
CA ILE A 76 -0.29 -9.79 17.75
C ILE A 76 -0.62 -11.15 18.37
N THR A 77 -0.71 -12.18 17.54
CA THR A 77 -0.95 -13.56 17.97
C THR A 77 0.11 -14.48 17.39
N ARG A 78 0.63 -15.36 18.25
CA ARG A 78 1.59 -16.41 17.91
C ARG A 78 0.99 -17.74 18.34
N PRO A 79 0.67 -18.65 17.42
CA PRO A 79 0.19 -19.97 17.80
C PRO A 79 1.21 -20.71 18.65
N ASP A 80 0.75 -21.31 19.76
CA ASP A 80 1.60 -22.07 20.67
C ASP A 80 2.14 -23.32 19.98
N ASN A 81 3.41 -23.27 19.58
CA ASN A 81 4.12 -24.43 19.08
C ASN A 81 4.95 -25.03 20.21
N SER A 82 4.63 -26.27 20.61
CA SER A 82 5.46 -26.99 21.57
C SER A 82 6.88 -27.17 21.00
N PRO A 83 7.94 -26.98 21.82
CA PRO A 83 9.32 -26.99 21.37
C PRO A 83 9.77 -28.32 20.74
N ASP A 84 9.02 -29.40 20.96
CA ASP A 84 9.28 -30.75 20.43
C ASP A 84 8.41 -31.12 19.19
N SER A 85 7.52 -30.23 18.73
CA SER A 85 6.71 -30.51 17.54
C SER A 85 7.54 -30.34 16.25
N PRO A 86 7.46 -31.27 15.28
CA PRO A 86 8.09 -31.12 13.95
C PRO A 86 7.39 -30.09 13.05
N ALA A 87 6.45 -29.30 13.60
CA ALA A 87 5.73 -28.26 12.88
C ALA A 87 6.65 -27.16 12.32
N PRO A 88 6.31 -26.55 11.18
CA PRO A 88 7.00 -25.37 10.67
C PRO A 88 7.04 -24.25 11.72
N ARG A 89 8.13 -23.48 11.75
CA ARG A 89 8.33 -22.41 12.74
C ARG A 89 8.78 -21.11 12.08
N LEU A 90 8.57 -20.02 12.80
CA LEU A 90 9.20 -18.74 12.48
C LEU A 90 10.73 -18.87 12.56
N SER A 91 11.41 -18.12 11.69
CA SER A 91 12.85 -17.90 11.77
C SER A 91 13.18 -16.82 12.80
N VAL A 92 14.45 -16.42 12.86
CA VAL A 92 14.89 -15.27 13.68
C VAL A 92 14.20 -13.98 13.23
N SER A 93 13.93 -13.08 14.18
CA SER A 93 13.18 -11.82 13.95
C SER A 93 13.59 -11.04 12.70
N ARG A 94 14.91 -10.79 12.53
CA ARG A 94 15.47 -10.02 11.41
C ARG A 94 15.32 -10.67 10.03
N ALA A 95 14.84 -11.91 9.95
CA ALA A 95 14.57 -12.58 8.68
C ALA A 95 13.20 -12.17 8.10
N TYR A 96 12.50 -11.27 8.77
CA TYR A 96 11.21 -10.75 8.38
C TYR A 96 11.28 -9.23 8.21
N ASN A 97 10.51 -8.72 7.25
CA ASN A 97 10.33 -7.30 7.05
C ASN A 97 8.88 -7.02 6.62
N LEU A 98 8.01 -6.79 7.60
CA LEU A 98 6.56 -6.83 7.46
C LEU A 98 5.99 -5.43 7.26
N SER A 99 5.59 -5.10 6.03
CA SER A 99 4.98 -3.79 5.70
C SER A 99 3.65 -3.55 6.41
N LEU A 100 3.46 -2.36 6.99
CA LEU A 100 2.19 -1.93 7.58
C LEU A 100 1.14 -1.53 6.54
N SER A 101 1.57 -1.07 5.37
CA SER A 101 0.65 -0.60 4.33
C SER A 101 1.19 -0.97 2.94
N PRO A 102 1.19 -2.27 2.60
CA PRO A 102 1.66 -2.70 1.29
C PRO A 102 0.73 -2.17 0.20
N GLN A 103 1.35 -1.60 -0.83
CA GLN A 103 0.69 -1.11 -2.03
C GLN A 103 1.43 -1.64 -3.25
N LEU A 104 0.68 -1.93 -4.32
CA LEU A 104 1.27 -2.22 -5.61
C LEU A 104 1.51 -0.93 -6.40
N VAL A 105 2.54 -0.93 -7.24
CA VAL A 105 2.86 0.18 -8.15
C VAL A 105 2.58 -0.29 -9.57
N TYR A 106 1.57 0.27 -10.22
CA TYR A 106 1.31 -0.02 -11.63
C TYR A 106 2.49 0.41 -12.51
N ALA A 107 2.80 -0.34 -13.56
CA ALA A 107 3.93 -0.07 -14.45
C ALA A 107 3.83 1.30 -15.16
N ARG A 108 2.62 1.85 -15.29
CA ARG A 108 2.37 3.21 -15.81
C ARG A 108 2.33 4.31 -14.73
N SER A 109 2.65 3.99 -13.47
CA SER A 109 2.78 5.01 -12.43
C SER A 109 3.91 5.98 -12.76
N SER A 110 3.65 7.27 -12.57
CA SER A 110 4.69 8.31 -12.70
C SER A 110 5.81 8.16 -11.67
N LEU A 111 5.56 7.48 -10.54
CA LEU A 111 6.56 7.18 -9.51
C LEU A 111 7.79 6.51 -10.11
N LEU A 112 7.60 5.46 -10.92
CA LEU A 112 8.71 4.70 -11.50
C LEU A 112 9.57 5.59 -12.40
N GLY A 113 8.95 6.49 -13.17
CA GLY A 113 9.66 7.50 -13.97
C GLY A 113 10.50 8.43 -13.10
N HIS A 114 9.92 8.94 -12.00
CA HIS A 114 10.62 9.83 -11.07
C HIS A 114 11.75 9.14 -10.30
N LEU A 115 11.62 7.86 -9.94
CA LEU A 115 12.71 7.09 -9.32
C LEU A 115 13.88 6.91 -10.29
N VAL A 116 13.60 6.77 -11.58
CA VAL A 116 14.63 6.69 -12.62
C VAL A 116 15.29 8.06 -12.84
N SER A 117 14.50 9.13 -13.03
CA SER A 117 15.04 10.47 -13.29
C SER A 117 15.81 11.06 -12.11
N SER A 118 15.47 10.68 -10.88
CA SER A 118 16.20 11.06 -9.65
C SER A 118 17.36 10.13 -9.31
N ARG A 119 17.63 9.10 -10.13
CA ARG A 119 18.73 8.14 -9.96
C ARG A 119 18.68 7.26 -8.71
N VAL A 120 17.62 7.34 -7.91
CA VAL A 120 17.45 6.52 -6.69
C VAL A 120 17.12 5.06 -7.00
N TYR A 121 16.63 4.76 -8.21
CA TYR A 121 16.37 3.38 -8.67
C TYR A 121 17.55 2.43 -8.47
N ARG A 122 18.80 2.94 -8.42
CA ARG A 122 20.02 2.15 -8.20
C ARG A 122 20.05 1.42 -6.85
N GLN A 123 19.23 1.84 -5.90
CA GLN A 123 19.14 1.29 -4.54
C GLN A 123 17.82 0.54 -4.32
N LEU A 124 17.00 0.38 -5.36
CA LEU A 124 15.69 -0.23 -5.29
C LEU A 124 15.62 -1.43 -6.24
N GLU A 125 15.01 -2.51 -5.76
CA GLU A 125 14.69 -3.67 -6.57
C GLU A 125 13.16 -3.84 -6.59
N PHE A 126 12.61 -4.06 -7.78
CA PHE A 126 11.18 -4.26 -7.99
C PHE A 126 10.92 -5.68 -8.50
N LEU A 127 9.84 -6.27 -8.01
CA LEU A 127 9.36 -7.59 -8.44
C LEU A 127 7.97 -7.50 -9.03
N ALA A 128 7.67 -8.36 -9.99
CA ALA A 128 6.38 -8.40 -10.65
C ALA A 128 5.26 -8.86 -9.70
N VAL A 129 4.13 -8.17 -9.76
CA VAL A 129 2.84 -8.62 -9.21
C VAL A 129 2.15 -9.44 -10.28
N GLY A 130 1.88 -10.69 -9.96
CA GLY A 130 1.39 -11.72 -10.86
C GLY A 130 -0.11 -11.70 -11.06
N SER A 131 -0.76 -12.81 -10.70
CA SER A 131 -2.16 -13.04 -11.03
C SER A 131 -3.12 -12.40 -10.02
N TRP A 132 -4.27 -11.95 -10.53
CA TRP A 132 -5.43 -11.61 -9.72
C TRP A 132 -6.32 -12.84 -9.60
N TRP A 133 -6.88 -13.06 -8.42
CA TRP A 133 -7.75 -14.19 -8.10
C TRP A 133 -9.02 -13.67 -7.43
N VAL A 134 -10.16 -14.28 -7.77
CA VAL A 134 -11.44 -13.99 -7.13
C VAL A 134 -11.92 -15.24 -6.41
N TYR A 135 -12.23 -15.09 -5.13
CA TYR A 135 -12.84 -16.16 -4.35
C TYR A 135 -14.30 -16.35 -4.77
N SER A 136 -14.68 -17.60 -5.06
CA SER A 136 -16.04 -18.03 -5.33
C SER A 136 -16.45 -19.09 -4.31
N PRO A 137 -17.45 -18.81 -3.44
CA PRO A 137 -17.97 -19.83 -2.54
C PRO A 137 -18.63 -20.95 -3.35
N GLU A 138 -18.46 -22.20 -2.90
CA GLU A 138 -19.23 -23.31 -3.46
C GLU A 138 -20.67 -23.26 -2.96
N ALA A 139 -21.62 -23.49 -3.88
CA ALA A 139 -23.02 -23.65 -3.48
C ALA A 139 -23.15 -24.94 -2.65
N PRO A 140 -23.92 -24.94 -1.55
CA PRO A 140 -24.14 -26.16 -0.78
C PRO A 140 -24.79 -27.21 -1.70
N SER A 141 -24.07 -28.30 -1.98
CA SER A 141 -24.61 -29.43 -2.72
C SER A 141 -25.73 -30.09 -1.91
N GLU A 142 -26.91 -30.30 -2.50
CA GLU A 142 -28.05 -30.97 -1.84
C GLU A 142 -27.77 -32.41 -1.35
N ASN A 143 -26.61 -32.99 -1.70
CA ASN A 143 -26.23 -34.38 -1.39
C ASN A 143 -25.07 -34.54 -0.38
N SER A 144 -24.56 -33.45 0.21
CA SER A 144 -23.51 -33.57 1.23
C SER A 144 -24.14 -33.78 2.60
N ALA A 145 -24.13 -35.02 3.07
CA ALA A 145 -24.46 -35.35 4.46
C ALA A 145 -23.61 -34.49 5.39
N VAL A 146 -24.29 -33.74 6.27
CA VAL A 146 -23.70 -32.79 7.20
C VAL A 146 -22.68 -33.52 8.08
N SER A 147 -21.39 -33.37 7.77
CA SER A 147 -20.33 -33.53 8.75
C SER A 147 -20.06 -32.14 9.31
N GLU A 148 -20.41 -31.92 10.58
CA GLU A 148 -20.33 -30.64 11.31
C GLU A 148 -18.90 -30.08 11.51
N ALA A 149 -17.90 -30.52 10.73
CA ALA A 149 -16.49 -30.26 11.01
C ALA A 149 -15.70 -29.58 9.87
N THR A 150 -16.28 -29.31 8.71
CA THR A 150 -15.57 -28.66 7.59
C THR A 150 -16.38 -27.52 7.00
N LEU A 151 -15.87 -26.30 7.12
CA LEU A 151 -16.36 -25.12 6.40
C LEU A 151 -16.50 -25.45 4.91
N PRO A 152 -17.56 -24.97 4.22
CA PRO A 152 -17.69 -25.15 2.78
C PRO A 152 -16.44 -24.62 2.08
N ARG A 153 -15.74 -25.47 1.32
CA ARG A 153 -14.55 -25.08 0.58
C ARG A 153 -14.98 -24.23 -0.61
N GLY A 154 -14.55 -22.97 -0.67
CA GLY A 154 -14.65 -22.19 -1.90
C GLY A 154 -13.50 -22.47 -2.86
N ARG A 155 -13.57 -21.88 -4.05
CA ARG A 155 -12.52 -21.99 -5.08
C ARG A 155 -12.00 -20.61 -5.48
N LEU A 156 -10.72 -20.55 -5.83
CA LEU A 156 -10.11 -19.37 -6.42
C LEU A 156 -10.19 -19.43 -7.94
N VAL A 157 -10.73 -18.38 -8.55
CA VAL A 157 -10.83 -18.23 -9.99
C VAL A 157 -9.84 -17.15 -10.43
N LYS A 158 -8.92 -17.50 -11.33
CA LYS A 158 -7.95 -16.54 -11.88
C LYS A 158 -8.67 -15.51 -12.75
N VAL A 159 -8.35 -14.24 -12.55
CA VAL A 159 -8.83 -13.15 -13.41
C VAL A 159 -8.03 -13.18 -14.72
N PRO A 160 -8.70 -13.20 -15.89
CA PRO A 160 -8.02 -13.11 -17.18
C PRO A 160 -7.21 -11.81 -17.32
N ASN A 161 -5.95 -11.90 -17.73
CA ASN A 161 -5.05 -10.75 -17.92
C ASN A 161 -5.32 -9.98 -19.22
N GLY A 162 -6.17 -10.50 -20.10
CA GLY A 162 -6.49 -9.81 -21.35
C GLY A 162 -7.40 -10.58 -22.28
N ARG A 163 -7.44 -10.10 -23.54
CA ARG A 163 -8.30 -10.65 -24.60
C ARG A 163 -7.99 -12.11 -24.92
N GLU A 164 -6.72 -12.48 -24.88
CA GLU A 164 -6.26 -13.85 -25.17
C GLU A 164 -6.78 -14.84 -24.11
N ASP A 165 -6.57 -14.54 -22.83
CA ASP A 165 -7.06 -15.36 -21.72
C ASP A 165 -8.58 -15.54 -21.76
N VAL A 166 -9.35 -14.48 -22.02
CA VAL A 166 -10.82 -14.56 -22.17
C VAL A 166 -11.22 -15.46 -23.34
N PHE A 167 -10.44 -15.45 -24.43
CA PHE A 167 -10.71 -16.29 -25.58
C PHE A 167 -10.41 -17.78 -25.28
N GLN A 168 -9.32 -18.06 -24.58
CA GLN A 168 -8.88 -19.41 -24.22
C GLN A 168 -9.72 -20.05 -23.10
N ASP A 169 -10.42 -19.26 -22.28
CA ASP A 169 -11.22 -19.79 -21.17
C ASP A 169 -12.42 -20.64 -21.66
N HIS A 170 -12.39 -21.95 -21.39
CA HIS A 170 -13.46 -22.88 -21.79
C HIS A 170 -14.68 -22.88 -20.84
N GLN A 171 -14.60 -22.23 -19.68
CA GLN A 171 -15.71 -22.11 -18.73
C GLN A 171 -16.70 -21.00 -19.12
N LEU A 172 -16.23 -20.03 -19.92
CA LEU A 172 -17.07 -18.94 -20.41
C LEU A 172 -17.88 -19.33 -21.65
N ASP A 173 -19.20 -19.13 -21.59
CA ASP A 173 -20.06 -19.29 -22.75
C ASP A 173 -19.82 -18.20 -23.82
N PHE A 174 -20.34 -18.42 -25.02
CA PHE A 174 -20.10 -17.52 -26.15
C PHE A 174 -20.72 -16.12 -25.95
N LYS A 175 -21.83 -16.01 -25.19
CA LYS A 175 -22.50 -14.74 -24.93
C LYS A 175 -21.68 -13.91 -23.93
N ALA A 176 -21.18 -14.54 -22.88
CA ALA A 176 -20.27 -14.01 -21.89
C ALA A 176 -18.96 -13.52 -22.53
N LYS A 177 -18.31 -14.36 -23.35
CA LYS A 177 -17.10 -13.96 -24.10
C LYS A 177 -17.35 -12.74 -24.96
N ARG A 178 -18.47 -12.69 -25.67
CA ARG A 178 -18.83 -11.53 -26.51
C ARG A 178 -19.02 -10.26 -25.68
N ALA A 179 -19.69 -10.34 -24.53
CA ALA A 179 -19.91 -9.20 -23.64
C ALA A 179 -18.58 -8.67 -23.07
N LEU A 180 -17.73 -9.55 -22.55
CA LEU A 180 -16.41 -9.20 -22.04
C LEU A 180 -15.51 -8.60 -23.14
N MET A 181 -15.48 -9.19 -24.34
CA MET A 181 -14.72 -8.65 -25.46
C MET A 181 -15.25 -7.30 -25.98
N LYS A 182 -16.54 -7.01 -25.81
CA LYS A 182 -17.10 -5.67 -26.06
C LYS A 182 -16.56 -4.67 -25.02
N PHE A 183 -16.60 -5.04 -23.75
CA PHE A 183 -16.08 -4.21 -22.66
C PHE A 183 -14.56 -3.97 -22.77
N LEU A 184 -13.76 -5.02 -23.00
CA LEU A 184 -12.30 -4.92 -23.15
C LEU A 184 -11.85 -4.11 -24.40
N ARG A 185 -12.75 -3.90 -25.36
CA ARG A 185 -12.51 -2.97 -26.48
C ARG A 185 -12.83 -1.54 -26.07
N PHE A 186 -13.97 -1.34 -25.43
CA PHE A 186 -14.37 -0.04 -24.89
C PHE A 186 -13.35 0.52 -23.89
N ILE A 187 -12.97 -0.25 -22.87
CA ILE A 187 -12.10 0.22 -21.78
C ILE A 187 -10.71 0.66 -22.25
N ALA A 188 -10.25 0.16 -23.41
CA ALA A 188 -8.96 0.53 -23.97
C ALA A 188 -8.89 2.01 -24.38
N GLU A 189 -10.04 2.62 -24.71
CA GLU A 189 -10.20 3.98 -25.26
C GLU A 189 -11.42 4.69 -24.62
N TYR A 190 -11.72 4.40 -23.36
CA TYR A 190 -12.97 4.86 -22.72
C TYR A 190 -13.05 6.39 -22.57
N GLU A 191 -11.91 7.07 -22.47
CA GLU A 191 -11.82 8.53 -22.39
C GLU A 191 -12.31 9.21 -23.67
N GLU A 192 -12.17 8.54 -24.81
CA GLU A 192 -12.62 9.05 -26.12
C GLU A 192 -14.10 8.71 -26.38
N GLN A 193 -14.71 7.86 -25.54
CA GLN A 193 -16.07 7.32 -25.69
C GLN A 193 -16.99 7.80 -24.55
N THR A 194 -16.89 9.08 -24.20
CA THR A 194 -17.63 9.69 -23.07
C THR A 194 -19.15 9.48 -23.16
N GLU A 195 -19.72 9.48 -24.36
CA GLU A 195 -21.14 9.27 -24.62
C GLU A 195 -21.67 7.92 -24.15
N ILE A 196 -20.81 6.92 -23.94
CA ILE A 196 -21.18 5.59 -23.48
C ILE A 196 -21.33 5.54 -21.95
N TRP A 197 -20.53 6.30 -21.20
CA TRP A 197 -20.40 6.15 -19.75
C TRP A 197 -20.67 7.40 -18.93
N GLN A 198 -20.74 8.59 -19.55
CA GLN A 198 -20.95 9.85 -18.85
C GLN A 198 -22.29 9.88 -18.08
N ASP A 199 -23.35 9.33 -18.66
CA ASP A 199 -24.66 9.24 -18.00
C ASP A 199 -24.67 8.24 -16.82
N TYR A 200 -23.69 7.31 -16.79
CA TYR A 200 -23.50 6.32 -15.73
C TYR A 200 -22.42 6.72 -14.72
N ARG A 201 -21.82 7.90 -14.86
CA ARG A 201 -20.62 8.34 -14.12
C ARG A 201 -20.73 8.08 -12.61
N GLU A 202 -21.82 8.52 -12.01
CA GLU A 202 -22.09 8.41 -10.57
C GLU A 202 -22.89 7.15 -10.20
N GLN A 203 -23.32 6.35 -11.18
CA GLN A 203 -24.03 5.09 -10.95
C GLN A 203 -23.07 3.96 -10.59
N PRO A 204 -23.53 2.92 -9.88
CA PRO A 204 -22.74 1.75 -9.57
C PRO A 204 -22.15 1.12 -10.84
N PHE A 205 -20.87 0.74 -10.78
CA PHE A 205 -20.19 0.14 -11.92
C PHE A 205 -20.83 -1.20 -12.36
N SER A 206 -21.41 -1.95 -11.42
CA SER A 206 -22.18 -3.17 -11.68
C SER A 206 -23.41 -2.92 -12.57
N GLU A 207 -24.09 -1.79 -12.36
CA GLU A 207 -25.22 -1.35 -13.17
C GLU A 207 -24.76 -1.01 -14.59
N PHE A 208 -23.69 -0.22 -14.73
CA PHE A 208 -23.09 0.09 -16.02
C PHE A 208 -22.70 -1.17 -16.82
N LEU A 209 -22.05 -2.14 -16.18
CA LEU A 209 -21.70 -3.42 -16.80
C LEU A 209 -22.93 -4.20 -17.29
N THR A 210 -24.00 -4.20 -16.48
CA THR A 210 -25.26 -4.89 -16.79
C THR A 210 -26.01 -4.21 -17.92
N GLU A 211 -26.12 -2.89 -17.88
CA GLU A 211 -26.98 -2.13 -18.78
C GLU A 211 -26.30 -1.88 -20.14
N GLN A 212 -25.04 -1.44 -20.16
CA GLN A 212 -24.33 -1.03 -21.38
C GLN A 212 -23.63 -2.20 -22.09
N PHE A 213 -23.11 -3.16 -21.32
CA PHE A 213 -22.30 -4.26 -21.85
C PHE A 213 -23.00 -5.62 -21.76
N LYS A 214 -24.11 -5.73 -21.03
CA LYS A 214 -24.85 -6.98 -20.80
C LYS A 214 -23.97 -8.07 -20.17
N VAL A 215 -23.03 -7.67 -19.31
CA VAL A 215 -22.16 -8.60 -18.57
C VAL A 215 -22.97 -9.25 -17.45
N PRO A 216 -23.11 -10.59 -17.43
CA PRO A 216 -23.82 -11.31 -16.37
C PRO A 216 -23.23 -11.06 -14.98
N ALA A 217 -24.06 -10.97 -13.94
CA ALA A 217 -23.64 -10.66 -12.57
C ALA A 217 -22.53 -11.58 -12.03
N ASN A 218 -22.61 -12.88 -12.34
CA ASN A 218 -21.60 -13.87 -11.95
C ASN A 218 -20.22 -13.67 -12.61
N LEU A 219 -20.10 -12.78 -13.60
CA LEU A 219 -18.86 -12.44 -14.32
C LEU A 219 -18.36 -11.02 -14.03
N GLN A 220 -19.07 -10.27 -13.19
CA GLN A 220 -18.67 -8.90 -12.82
C GLN A 220 -17.56 -8.89 -11.76
N GLY A 221 -17.48 -9.92 -10.91
CA GLY A 221 -16.47 -10.05 -9.85
C GLY A 221 -15.03 -9.83 -10.32
N PRO A 222 -14.56 -10.51 -11.40
CA PRO A 222 -13.24 -10.27 -11.98
C PRO A 222 -12.99 -8.82 -12.39
N LEU A 223 -13.95 -8.15 -13.03
CA LEU A 223 -13.80 -6.74 -13.43
C LEU A 223 -13.79 -5.80 -12.22
N MET A 224 -14.61 -6.08 -11.20
CA MET A 224 -14.62 -5.33 -9.95
C MET A 224 -13.30 -5.50 -9.18
N ALA A 225 -12.72 -6.71 -9.19
CA ALA A 225 -11.43 -6.99 -8.57
C ALA A 225 -10.29 -6.15 -9.18
N LEU A 226 -10.32 -5.88 -10.49
CA LEU A 226 -9.34 -5.02 -11.17
C LEU A 226 -9.44 -3.55 -10.74
N ALA A 227 -10.61 -3.10 -10.25
CA ALA A 227 -10.78 -1.75 -9.74
C ALA A 227 -10.18 -1.56 -8.35
N LEU A 228 -9.86 -2.64 -7.61
CA LEU A 228 -9.30 -2.60 -6.25
C LEU A 228 -10.11 -1.73 -5.27
N SER A 229 -11.43 -1.60 -5.49
CA SER A 229 -12.30 -0.81 -4.62
C SER A 229 -12.44 -1.45 -3.25
N THR A 230 -12.24 -0.67 -2.19
CA THR A 230 -12.54 -1.10 -0.81
C THR A 230 -14.00 -0.87 -0.44
N ALA A 231 -14.75 -0.15 -1.27
CA ALA A 231 -16.17 0.10 -1.08
C ALA A 231 -17.01 -1.07 -1.62
N ARG A 232 -18.26 -1.14 -1.18
CA ARG A 232 -19.22 -2.12 -1.68
C ARG A 232 -19.54 -1.87 -3.17
N PRO A 233 -20.03 -2.89 -3.91
CA PRO A 233 -20.39 -2.74 -5.31
C PRO A 233 -21.43 -1.65 -5.59
N ASP A 234 -22.39 -1.44 -4.69
CA ASP A 234 -23.42 -0.39 -4.77
C ASP A 234 -22.85 1.03 -4.59
N GLN A 235 -21.68 1.15 -3.96
CA GLN A 235 -20.99 2.42 -3.71
C GLN A 235 -19.81 2.65 -4.66
N THR A 236 -19.40 1.63 -5.41
CA THR A 236 -18.29 1.74 -6.36
C THR A 236 -18.79 2.31 -7.67
N THR A 237 -18.58 3.62 -7.88
CA THR A 237 -19.09 4.33 -9.06
C THR A 237 -18.35 3.96 -10.35
N THR A 238 -19.00 4.14 -11.49
CA THR A 238 -18.39 3.96 -12.80
C THR A 238 -17.18 4.88 -13.00
N ALA A 239 -17.25 6.13 -12.55
CA ALA A 239 -16.14 7.08 -12.59
C ALA A 239 -14.92 6.65 -11.76
N TYR A 240 -15.15 5.92 -10.66
CA TYR A 240 -14.07 5.36 -9.85
C TYR A 240 -13.42 4.15 -10.53
N ALA A 241 -14.24 3.24 -11.07
CA ALA A 241 -13.79 1.94 -11.58
C ALA A 241 -13.09 2.01 -12.95
N LEU A 242 -13.64 2.77 -13.92
CA LEU A 242 -13.10 2.82 -15.29
C LEU A 242 -11.61 3.21 -15.35
N PRO A 243 -11.14 4.35 -14.78
CA PRO A 243 -9.72 4.71 -14.84
C PRO A 243 -8.81 3.67 -14.20
N ARG A 244 -9.26 3.00 -13.12
CA ARG A 244 -8.47 2.00 -12.40
C ARG A 244 -8.32 0.71 -13.20
N ILE A 245 -9.41 0.21 -13.78
CA ILE A 245 -9.39 -0.97 -14.66
C ILE A 245 -8.58 -0.67 -15.93
N ALA A 246 -8.75 0.52 -16.51
CA ALA A 246 -7.97 0.94 -17.68
C ALA A 246 -6.47 1.02 -17.35
N ARG A 247 -6.09 1.59 -16.20
CA ARG A 247 -4.70 1.64 -15.73
C ARG A 247 -4.13 0.24 -15.55
N HIS A 248 -4.87 -0.68 -14.94
CA HIS A 248 -4.47 -2.08 -14.82
C HIS A 248 -4.16 -2.70 -16.19
N LEU A 249 -5.14 -2.71 -17.09
CA LEU A 249 -5.01 -3.36 -18.40
C LEU A 249 -3.94 -2.72 -19.29
N ARG A 250 -3.82 -1.38 -19.27
CA ARG A 250 -2.81 -0.66 -20.06
C ARG A 250 -1.40 -0.78 -19.50
N SER A 251 -1.25 -1.16 -18.23
CA SER A 251 0.06 -1.39 -17.63
C SER A 251 0.62 -2.77 -17.96
N ILE A 252 -0.23 -3.73 -18.35
CA ILE A 252 0.21 -5.07 -18.75
C ILE A 252 1.11 -4.98 -19.99
N GLY A 253 2.27 -5.62 -19.94
CA GLY A 253 3.20 -5.64 -21.08
C GLY A 253 4.22 -4.50 -21.09
N VAL A 254 4.15 -3.54 -20.16
CA VAL A 254 5.07 -2.37 -20.15
C VAL A 254 6.50 -2.79 -19.83
N PHE A 255 6.72 -3.66 -18.84
CA PHE A 255 8.06 -4.16 -18.47
C PHE A 255 8.31 -5.61 -18.88
N GLY A 256 7.29 -6.30 -19.38
CA GLY A 256 7.37 -7.71 -19.74
C GLY A 256 5.98 -8.33 -19.88
N PRO A 257 5.90 -9.55 -20.45
CA PRO A 257 4.63 -10.21 -20.68
C PRO A 257 3.92 -10.58 -19.36
N GLY A 258 2.60 -10.42 -19.34
CA GLY A 258 1.71 -11.07 -18.35
C GLY A 258 1.58 -10.41 -16.98
N PHE A 259 2.19 -9.23 -16.73
CA PHE A 259 1.91 -8.40 -15.55
C PHE A 259 1.88 -6.91 -15.89
N GLY A 260 1.16 -6.16 -15.06
CA GLY A 260 1.05 -4.70 -15.16
C GLY A 260 1.42 -3.95 -13.87
N ALA A 261 1.84 -4.63 -12.81
CA ALA A 261 2.22 -3.97 -11.56
C ALA A 261 3.47 -4.61 -10.95
N VAL A 262 4.14 -3.83 -10.11
CA VAL A 262 5.35 -4.22 -9.40
C VAL A 262 5.24 -3.83 -7.93
N ILE A 263 6.03 -4.49 -7.09
CA ILE A 263 6.23 -4.13 -5.67
C ILE A 263 7.73 -3.95 -5.40
N PRO A 264 8.14 -3.00 -4.55
CA PRO A 264 9.51 -2.95 -4.04
C PRO A 264 9.80 -4.17 -3.16
N LYS A 265 11.01 -4.72 -3.26
CA LYS A 265 11.51 -5.70 -2.28
C LYS A 265 11.69 -5.07 -0.90
N TRP A 266 11.79 -5.91 0.12
CA TRP A 266 12.14 -5.53 1.50
C TRP A 266 11.13 -4.61 2.18
N GLY A 267 9.82 -4.89 2.05
CA GLY A 267 8.80 -4.20 2.85
C GLY A 267 8.11 -3.01 2.15
N GLY A 268 8.10 -3.01 0.82
CA GLY A 268 7.24 -2.13 0.03
C GLY A 268 7.72 -0.67 -0.02
N LEU A 269 6.79 0.28 0.17
CA LEU A 269 7.09 1.71 -0.01
C LEU A 269 8.02 2.27 1.08
N SER A 270 8.18 1.58 2.22
CA SER A 270 9.18 1.93 3.24
C SER A 270 10.60 2.07 2.67
N GLU A 271 10.99 1.23 1.71
CA GLU A 271 12.31 1.30 1.07
C GLU A 271 12.45 2.54 0.20
N ILE A 272 11.37 2.99 -0.44
CA ILE A 272 11.37 4.24 -1.19
C ILE A 272 11.56 5.41 -0.23
N SER A 273 10.89 5.42 0.93
CA SER A 273 11.08 6.43 1.97
C SER A 273 12.54 6.45 2.45
N GLN A 274 13.11 5.30 2.81
CA GLN A 274 14.49 5.20 3.29
C GLN A 274 15.52 5.63 2.25
N VAL A 275 15.40 5.19 0.99
CA VAL A 275 16.32 5.58 -0.08
C VAL A 275 16.21 7.08 -0.38
N SER A 276 15.01 7.65 -0.30
CA SER A 276 14.77 9.08 -0.46
C SER A 276 15.42 9.89 0.67
N CYS A 277 15.26 9.45 1.92
CA CYS A 277 15.93 10.03 3.09
C CYS A 277 17.45 9.95 2.95
N ARG A 278 17.99 8.82 2.51
CA ARG A 278 19.41 8.63 2.24
C ARG A 278 19.92 9.59 1.17
N ALA A 279 19.19 9.80 0.09
CA ALA A 279 19.59 10.75 -0.96
C ALA A 279 19.72 12.17 -0.40
N CYS A 280 18.78 12.60 0.45
CA CYS A 280 18.86 13.88 1.14
C CYS A 280 20.04 13.96 2.13
N ALA A 281 20.33 12.91 2.89
CA ALA A 281 21.48 12.88 3.79
C ALA A 281 22.81 13.01 3.02
N VAL A 282 22.90 12.31 1.88
CA VAL A 282 24.02 12.38 0.94
C VAL A 282 24.10 13.75 0.22
N GLY A 283 23.03 14.54 0.25
CA GLY A 283 22.97 15.95 -0.15
C GLY A 283 23.32 16.94 0.97
N GLY A 284 23.67 16.46 2.17
CA GLY A 284 24.01 17.30 3.33
C GLY A 284 22.87 17.55 4.32
N GLY A 285 21.69 16.95 4.11
CA GLY A 285 20.59 17.00 5.08
C GLY A 285 20.92 16.26 6.38
N VAL A 286 20.47 16.78 7.51
CA VAL A 286 20.66 16.17 8.84
C VAL A 286 19.41 15.41 9.25
N TYR A 287 19.59 14.15 9.67
CA TYR A 287 18.52 13.23 10.05
C TYR A 287 18.56 12.89 11.53
N VAL A 288 17.41 12.97 12.21
CA VAL A 288 17.29 12.62 13.64
C VAL A 288 15.99 11.89 13.91
N LEU A 289 16.07 10.59 14.18
CA LEU A 289 14.96 9.76 14.65
C LEU A 289 14.79 9.85 16.17
N GLY A 290 13.65 9.42 16.69
CA GLY A 290 13.32 9.47 18.12
C GLY A 290 13.14 10.90 18.65
N LYS A 291 12.93 11.87 17.75
CA LYS A 291 12.90 13.29 18.04
C LYS A 291 11.74 13.99 17.35
N GLY A 292 10.70 14.28 18.11
CA GLY A 292 9.55 15.07 17.65
C GLY A 292 9.69 16.57 17.91
N VAL A 293 8.78 17.35 17.32
CA VAL A 293 8.60 18.77 17.62
C VAL A 293 7.62 18.93 18.78
N SER A 294 7.91 19.83 19.72
CA SER A 294 7.00 20.14 20.83
C SER A 294 5.81 20.97 20.34
N PRO A 295 4.60 20.74 20.86
CA PRO A 295 3.45 21.60 20.54
C PRO A 295 3.71 23.04 21.02
N PRO A 296 3.09 24.05 20.38
CA PRO A 296 3.27 25.45 20.74
C PRO A 296 2.79 25.73 22.18
N THR A 297 3.63 26.31 23.03
CA THR A 297 3.30 26.54 24.44
C THR A 297 2.25 27.64 24.66
N ASP A 298 2.16 28.65 23.77
CA ASP A 298 1.28 29.82 23.91
C ASP A 298 0.51 30.21 22.63
N GLY A 299 0.48 29.33 21.61
CA GLY A 299 -0.24 29.56 20.34
C GLY A 299 0.32 30.68 19.43
N ALA A 300 1.22 31.54 19.94
CA ALA A 300 1.93 32.54 19.16
C ALA A 300 3.28 31.98 18.69
N VAL A 301 3.52 32.06 17.38
CA VAL A 301 4.79 31.68 16.76
C VAL A 301 5.78 32.83 16.94
N GLU A 302 6.95 32.56 17.52
CA GLU A 302 8.04 33.53 17.56
C GLU A 302 8.69 33.57 16.16
N ALA A 303 8.14 34.42 15.29
CA ALA A 303 8.70 34.70 13.98
C ALA A 303 9.88 35.66 14.11
N THR A 304 11.02 35.28 13.56
CA THR A 304 12.25 36.05 13.49
C THR A 304 12.56 36.38 12.03
N ASP A 305 13.50 37.30 11.78
CA ASP A 305 13.98 37.59 10.42
C ASP A 305 14.59 36.35 9.73
N SER A 306 15.08 35.37 10.51
CA SER A 306 15.69 34.13 10.00
C SER A 306 14.73 32.94 9.91
N GLY A 307 13.48 33.09 10.35
CA GLY A 307 12.44 32.06 10.26
C GLY A 307 11.61 31.90 11.52
N VAL A 308 10.95 30.77 11.65
CA VAL A 308 10.11 30.42 12.80
C VAL A 308 10.94 29.64 13.83
N LYS A 309 10.93 30.11 15.08
CA LYS A 309 11.57 29.42 16.20
C LYS A 309 10.68 28.29 16.73
N LEU A 310 11.27 27.12 16.95
CA LEU A 310 10.61 25.89 17.39
C LEU A 310 11.41 25.24 18.52
N ARG A 311 10.73 24.43 19.33
CA ARG A 311 11.37 23.61 20.36
C ARG A 311 11.15 22.13 20.07
N LEU A 312 12.22 21.35 20.12
CA LEU A 312 12.17 19.89 19.97
C LEU A 312 11.76 19.25 21.32
N LYS A 313 11.28 18.00 21.31
CA LYS A 313 10.75 17.32 22.51
C LYS A 313 11.79 17.11 23.64
N ASP A 314 13.08 17.16 23.31
CA ASP A 314 14.18 17.08 24.28
C ASP A 314 14.61 18.45 24.83
N GLY A 315 13.98 19.54 24.37
CA GLY A 315 14.19 20.90 24.86
C GLY A 315 15.11 21.76 24.01
N GLU A 316 15.79 21.20 22.99
CA GLU A 316 16.61 22.00 22.07
C GLU A 316 15.75 22.98 21.24
N GLU A 317 16.26 24.17 21.00
CA GLU A 317 15.60 25.20 20.19
C GLU A 317 16.23 25.31 18.81
N ILE A 318 15.41 25.40 17.77
CA ILE A 318 15.86 25.58 16.38
C ILE A 318 15.08 26.69 15.69
N THR A 319 15.61 27.24 14.61
CA THR A 319 14.89 28.18 13.74
C THR A 319 14.84 27.63 12.32
N ALA A 320 13.67 27.64 11.68
CA ALA A 320 13.49 27.15 10.32
C ALA A 320 12.71 28.14 9.44
N LYS A 321 13.16 28.33 8.19
CA LYS A 321 12.44 29.18 7.22
C LYS A 321 11.21 28.49 6.65
N TRP A 322 11.27 27.20 6.37
CA TRP A 322 10.12 26.39 5.95
C TRP A 322 9.93 25.23 6.92
N ILE A 323 8.68 24.94 7.28
CA ILE A 323 8.33 23.85 8.19
C ILE A 323 7.30 22.98 7.51
N ILE A 324 7.65 21.73 7.26
CA ILE A 324 6.82 20.76 6.55
C ILE A 324 6.57 19.57 7.45
N GLY A 325 5.31 19.16 7.61
CA GLY A 325 4.99 17.89 8.26
C GLY A 325 3.70 17.28 7.77
N GLY A 326 3.12 16.40 8.59
CA GLY A 326 1.93 15.64 8.23
C GLY A 326 0.62 16.21 8.76
N SER A 327 -0.47 15.61 8.30
CA SER A 327 -1.78 15.73 8.93
C SER A 327 -2.52 14.40 8.91
N SER A 328 -3.46 14.25 9.83
CA SER A 328 -4.21 13.02 10.05
C SER A 328 -5.68 13.24 9.68
N ALA A 329 -6.27 12.28 8.97
CA ALA A 329 -7.69 12.35 8.63
C ALA A 329 -8.54 12.09 9.87
N THR A 330 -9.66 12.82 9.99
CA THR A 330 -10.63 12.62 11.08
C THR A 330 -11.70 11.59 10.74
N ALA A 331 -11.74 11.08 9.51
CA ALA A 331 -12.78 10.16 9.02
C ALA A 331 -12.19 9.01 8.20
N SER A 332 -12.79 7.83 8.36
CA SER A 332 -12.49 6.54 7.72
C SER A 332 -11.30 5.77 8.30
N THR A 333 -11.61 4.70 9.03
CA THR A 333 -10.64 3.73 9.53
C THR A 333 -10.77 2.43 8.75
N TYR A 334 -9.68 1.69 8.60
CA TYR A 334 -9.63 0.43 7.87
C TYR A 334 -9.04 -0.65 8.76
N CYS A 335 -9.63 -1.85 8.73
CA CYS A 335 -9.01 -3.00 9.36
C CYS A 335 -7.98 -3.61 8.40
N ARG A 336 -6.81 -3.90 8.96
CA ARG A 336 -5.72 -4.62 8.28
C ARG A 336 -5.28 -5.83 9.09
N SER A 337 -4.69 -6.80 8.39
CA SER A 337 -3.97 -7.90 9.03
C SER A 337 -2.75 -8.30 8.22
N ILE A 338 -1.74 -8.80 8.93
CA ILE A 338 -0.51 -9.38 8.39
C ILE A 338 -0.44 -10.81 8.93
N THR A 339 -0.39 -11.81 8.05
CA THR A 339 -0.34 -13.22 8.45
C THR A 339 0.83 -13.92 7.79
N ILE A 340 1.74 -14.50 8.58
CA ILE A 340 2.81 -15.36 8.08
C ILE A 340 2.31 -16.79 8.04
N VAL A 341 2.43 -17.44 6.88
CA VAL A 341 2.01 -18.83 6.68
C VAL A 341 3.19 -19.71 6.32
N SER A 342 3.13 -20.96 6.78
CA SER A 342 4.17 -21.99 6.65
C SER A 342 4.27 -22.65 5.28
N SER A 343 3.85 -21.96 4.22
CA SER A 343 3.87 -22.47 2.85
C SER A 343 4.24 -21.37 1.88
N SER A 344 4.87 -21.79 0.78
CA SER A 344 5.21 -20.92 -0.36
C SER A 344 4.03 -20.62 -1.28
N LEU A 345 2.87 -21.27 -1.09
CA LEU A 345 1.63 -21.05 -1.85
C LEU A 345 1.84 -20.95 -3.38
N GLN A 346 2.75 -21.78 -3.94
CA GLN A 346 3.22 -21.67 -5.33
C GLN A 346 2.11 -21.60 -6.39
N HIS A 347 0.96 -22.22 -6.13
CA HIS A 347 -0.20 -22.20 -7.03
C HIS A 347 -0.76 -20.79 -7.28
N LEU A 348 -0.54 -19.84 -6.38
CA LEU A 348 -0.96 -18.45 -6.53
C LEU A 348 -0.03 -17.64 -7.44
N PHE A 349 1.17 -18.16 -7.72
CA PHE A 349 2.23 -17.50 -8.48
C PHE A 349 2.55 -18.24 -9.80
N PRO A 350 1.56 -18.52 -10.68
CA PRO A 350 1.85 -19.18 -11.94
C PRO A 350 2.77 -18.30 -12.79
N PRO A 351 3.78 -18.89 -13.48
CA PRO A 351 4.60 -18.16 -14.43
C PRO A 351 3.76 -17.41 -15.46
N MET A 352 4.23 -16.21 -15.84
CA MET A 352 3.46 -15.27 -16.66
C MET A 352 3.66 -15.48 -18.16
N ALA A 353 4.76 -16.15 -18.53
CA ALA A 353 5.09 -16.57 -19.88
C ALA A 353 5.97 -17.82 -19.79
N GLU A 354 6.17 -18.49 -20.94
CA GLU A 354 7.13 -19.59 -21.05
C GLU A 354 8.53 -19.11 -20.62
N GLU A 355 9.20 -19.88 -19.76
CA GLU A 355 10.53 -19.57 -19.18
C GLU A 355 10.62 -18.30 -18.30
N ALA A 356 9.51 -17.58 -18.05
CA ALA A 356 9.51 -16.45 -17.14
C ALA A 356 9.62 -16.90 -15.67
N PRO A 357 10.34 -16.16 -14.81
CA PRO A 357 10.33 -16.43 -13.37
C PRO A 357 8.91 -16.26 -12.81
N ALA A 358 8.64 -16.96 -11.70
CA ALA A 358 7.40 -16.79 -10.98
C ALA A 358 7.28 -15.34 -10.47
N PRO A 359 6.08 -14.73 -10.52
CA PRO A 359 5.85 -13.44 -9.90
C PRO A 359 5.98 -13.53 -8.39
N ALA A 360 6.38 -12.43 -7.75
CA ALA A 360 6.65 -12.44 -6.31
C ALA A 360 5.40 -12.15 -5.45
N SER A 361 4.34 -11.64 -6.06
CA SER A 361 3.09 -11.28 -5.38
C SER A 361 1.87 -11.67 -6.21
N ALA A 362 0.74 -11.89 -5.54
CA ALA A 362 -0.57 -12.13 -6.15
C ALA A 362 -1.65 -11.38 -5.37
N VAL A 363 -2.74 -11.03 -6.05
CA VAL A 363 -3.88 -10.34 -5.42
C VAL A 363 -5.06 -11.30 -5.36
N VAL A 364 -5.60 -11.55 -4.16
CA VAL A 364 -6.82 -12.33 -3.97
C VAL A 364 -7.92 -11.40 -3.47
N VAL A 365 -9.04 -11.39 -4.17
CA VAL A 365 -10.22 -10.58 -3.82
C VAL A 365 -11.35 -11.49 -3.38
N PHE A 366 -11.93 -11.17 -2.23
CA PHE A 366 -13.17 -11.74 -1.73
C PHE A 366 -14.28 -10.73 -1.99
N PRO A 367 -15.12 -10.93 -3.02
CA PRO A 367 -16.19 -9.99 -3.36
C PRO A 367 -17.21 -9.85 -2.23
N SER A 368 -17.94 -8.74 -2.22
CA SER A 368 -19.14 -8.59 -1.37
C SER A 368 -20.10 -9.77 -1.55
N GLY A 369 -20.61 -10.27 -0.43
CA GLY A 369 -21.48 -11.46 -0.38
C GLY A 369 -20.76 -12.81 -0.51
N SER A 370 -19.44 -12.84 -0.72
CA SER A 370 -18.68 -14.10 -0.78
C SER A 370 -18.31 -14.68 0.59
N LEU A 371 -18.31 -13.83 1.62
CA LEU A 371 -18.12 -14.16 3.03
C LEU A 371 -19.33 -13.67 3.83
N MET A 372 -19.62 -14.31 4.96
CA MET A 372 -20.81 -14.05 5.77
C MET A 372 -20.42 -13.82 7.22
N LEU A 373 -20.92 -12.73 7.79
CA LEU A 373 -20.90 -12.46 9.23
C LEU A 373 -22.33 -12.47 9.75
N ASP A 374 -22.51 -12.81 11.03
CA ASP A 374 -23.79 -12.72 11.74
C ASP A 374 -24.18 -11.26 12.06
N LEU A 375 -24.03 -10.37 11.08
CA LEU A 375 -24.44 -8.97 11.14
C LEU A 375 -25.79 -8.85 10.44
N LYS A 376 -26.77 -8.24 11.12
CA LYS A 376 -28.12 -8.09 10.57
C LYS A 376 -28.09 -7.17 9.33
N ALA A 377 -28.39 -7.76 8.17
CA ALA A 377 -28.95 -7.14 6.97
C ALA A 377 -28.10 -6.14 6.15
N GLU A 378 -26.80 -5.97 6.40
CA GLU A 378 -25.94 -5.17 5.52
C GLU A 378 -24.98 -6.04 4.71
N GLU A 379 -24.91 -5.76 3.41
CA GLU A 379 -23.92 -6.36 2.52
C GLU A 379 -22.51 -5.91 2.96
N LEU A 380 -21.61 -6.87 3.12
CA LEU A 380 -20.24 -6.61 3.60
C LEU A 380 -19.37 -6.01 2.48
N PRO A 381 -18.42 -5.12 2.80
CA PRO A 381 -17.42 -4.68 1.84
C PRO A 381 -16.51 -5.83 1.40
N PRO A 382 -15.84 -5.71 0.23
CA PRO A 382 -14.89 -6.72 -0.20
C PRO A 382 -13.68 -6.80 0.74
N VAL A 383 -13.00 -7.94 0.73
CA VAL A 383 -11.67 -8.11 1.34
C VAL A 383 -10.64 -8.27 0.23
N HIS A 384 -9.53 -7.56 0.34
CA HIS A 384 -8.38 -7.71 -0.55
C HIS A 384 -7.24 -8.33 0.24
N VAL A 385 -6.61 -9.36 -0.32
CA VAL A 385 -5.45 -10.02 0.26
C VAL A 385 -4.30 -9.98 -0.74
N PHE A 386 -3.23 -9.28 -0.40
CA PHE A 386 -1.96 -9.36 -1.12
C PHE A 386 -1.15 -10.51 -0.55
N VAL A 387 -0.80 -11.46 -1.41
CA VAL A 387 -0.04 -12.65 -1.06
C VAL A 387 1.38 -12.44 -1.55
N HIS A 388 2.33 -12.26 -0.64
CA HIS A 388 3.73 -12.03 -0.95
C HIS A 388 4.52 -13.32 -0.72
N SER A 389 5.28 -13.74 -1.73
CA SER A 389 6.22 -14.86 -1.64
C SER A 389 7.48 -14.48 -0.89
N SER A 390 8.30 -15.46 -0.51
CA SER A 390 9.61 -15.20 0.09
C SER A 390 10.58 -14.38 -0.78
N ASP A 391 10.34 -14.31 -2.10
CA ASP A 391 11.20 -13.57 -3.03
C ASP A 391 11.16 -12.06 -2.78
N THR A 392 10.08 -11.56 -2.15
CA THR A 392 9.97 -10.15 -1.73
C THR A 392 11.00 -9.78 -0.65
N GLY A 393 11.61 -10.77 0.01
CA GLY A 393 12.54 -10.56 1.12
C GLY A 393 11.84 -10.24 2.45
N GLU A 394 10.51 -10.32 2.51
CA GLU A 394 9.71 -10.01 3.71
C GLU A 394 9.59 -11.22 4.65
N CYS A 395 9.88 -12.43 4.17
CA CYS A 395 9.91 -13.65 4.97
C CYS A 395 10.90 -14.70 4.40
N PRO A 396 11.32 -15.71 5.20
CA PRO A 396 12.18 -16.79 4.76
C PRO A 396 11.57 -17.69 3.68
N ALA A 397 12.43 -18.38 2.91
CA ALA A 397 12.01 -19.37 1.93
C ALA A 397 11.11 -20.46 2.54
N GLY A 398 10.07 -20.84 1.78
CA GLY A 398 9.05 -21.79 2.23
C GLY A 398 7.91 -21.16 3.03
N GLN A 399 7.92 -19.84 3.22
CA GLN A 399 6.84 -19.07 3.84
C GLN A 399 6.28 -18.05 2.84
N CYS A 400 5.10 -17.54 3.17
CA CYS A 400 4.45 -16.40 2.52
C CYS A 400 3.91 -15.44 3.57
N VAL A 401 3.74 -14.18 3.19
CA VAL A 401 3.05 -13.17 4.00
C VAL A 401 1.74 -12.79 3.30
N LEU A 402 0.64 -12.81 4.05
CA LEU A 402 -0.69 -12.41 3.60
C LEU A 402 -1.03 -11.07 4.24
N TYR A 403 -1.25 -10.06 3.41
CA TYR A 403 -1.66 -8.74 3.83
C TYR A 403 -3.13 -8.53 3.45
N ALA A 404 -4.03 -8.59 4.43
CA ALA A 404 -5.47 -8.46 4.19
C ALA A 404 -5.99 -7.08 4.62
N LEU A 405 -6.90 -6.51 3.84
CA LEU A 405 -7.54 -5.22 4.11
C LEU A 405 -9.05 -5.27 3.83
N THR A 406 -9.82 -4.58 4.67
CA THR A 406 -11.23 -4.26 4.44
C THR A 406 -11.57 -2.87 4.98
N SER A 407 -12.60 -2.23 4.41
CA SER A 407 -13.14 -0.95 4.90
C SER A 407 -14.08 -1.11 6.10
N LEU A 408 -14.40 -2.36 6.50
CA LEU A 408 -15.17 -2.62 7.71
C LEU A 408 -14.28 -2.39 8.94
N GLU A 409 -14.78 -1.59 9.89
CA GLU A 409 -14.04 -1.20 11.10
C GLU A 409 -14.31 -2.17 12.28
N GLY A 410 -13.45 -2.10 13.31
CA GLY A 410 -13.65 -2.81 14.57
C GLY A 410 -13.51 -4.34 14.49
N GLU A 411 -14.03 -5.01 15.52
CA GLU A 411 -14.09 -6.47 15.60
C GLU A 411 -14.83 -7.14 14.43
N PRO A 412 -15.92 -6.56 13.86
CA PRO A 412 -16.50 -7.05 12.62
C PRO A 412 -15.49 -7.11 11.47
N GLY A 413 -14.71 -6.06 11.27
CA GLY A 413 -13.65 -6.00 10.27
C GLY A 413 -12.58 -7.07 10.50
N PHE A 414 -12.08 -7.20 11.73
CA PHE A 414 -11.10 -8.23 12.08
C PHE A 414 -11.62 -9.65 11.88
N THR A 415 -12.87 -9.92 12.23
CA THR A 415 -13.50 -11.22 12.00
C THR A 415 -13.61 -11.53 10.51
N LEU A 416 -13.97 -10.52 9.70
CA LEU A 416 -14.03 -10.66 8.24
C LEU A 416 -12.66 -10.98 7.63
N LEU A 417 -11.60 -10.30 8.08
CA LEU A 417 -10.24 -10.56 7.64
C LEU A 417 -9.79 -11.99 7.99
N GLN A 418 -10.08 -12.44 9.22
CA GLN A 418 -9.76 -13.79 9.66
C GLN A 418 -10.48 -14.84 8.79
N GLN A 419 -11.79 -14.66 8.56
CA GLN A 419 -12.55 -15.56 7.67
C GLN A 419 -11.99 -15.59 6.24
N ALA A 420 -11.54 -14.45 5.71
CA ALA A 420 -10.93 -14.38 4.38
C ALA A 420 -9.60 -15.16 4.32
N VAL A 421 -8.74 -14.98 5.33
CA VAL A 421 -7.48 -15.74 5.45
C VAL A 421 -7.76 -17.24 5.57
N ASP A 422 -8.67 -17.65 6.45
CA ASP A 422 -9.01 -19.07 6.64
C ASP A 422 -9.62 -19.68 5.36
N SER A 423 -10.47 -18.93 4.66
CA SER A 423 -11.06 -19.34 3.38
C SER A 423 -10.01 -19.46 2.27
N LEU A 424 -9.04 -18.54 2.23
CA LEU A 424 -7.89 -18.60 1.31
C LEU A 424 -7.09 -19.88 1.55
N LEU A 425 -6.71 -20.14 2.80
CA LEU A 425 -5.91 -21.32 3.16
C LEU A 425 -6.68 -22.63 2.91
N SER A 426 -7.99 -22.64 3.14
CA SER A 426 -8.84 -23.80 2.83
C SER A 426 -8.98 -24.05 1.32
N ALA A 427 -8.99 -22.99 0.50
CA ALA A 427 -9.12 -23.08 -0.96
C ALA A 427 -7.82 -23.51 -1.66
N VAL A 428 -6.67 -23.29 -1.04
CA VAL A 428 -5.35 -23.70 -1.57
C VAL A 428 -4.99 -25.04 -0.94
N ASP A 429 -5.44 -26.14 -1.54
CA ASP A 429 -5.09 -27.50 -1.11
C ASP A 429 -3.56 -27.68 -1.05
N ALA A 430 -2.98 -27.70 0.15
CA ALA A 430 -1.56 -27.94 0.37
C ALA A 430 -1.32 -29.12 1.31
N THR A 431 -0.28 -29.89 1.01
CA THR A 431 0.21 -31.00 1.85
C THR A 431 1.69 -30.77 2.18
N PRO A 432 2.08 -30.68 3.47
CA PRO A 432 1.26 -30.77 4.68
C PRO A 432 0.29 -29.59 4.85
N ALA A 433 -0.66 -29.72 5.77
CA ALA A 433 -1.68 -28.69 6.02
C ALA A 433 -1.05 -27.34 6.37
N LEU A 434 -1.62 -26.27 5.82
CA LEU A 434 -1.16 -24.90 6.03
C LEU A 434 -1.33 -24.50 7.49
N GLN A 435 -0.28 -23.94 8.07
CA GLN A 435 -0.31 -23.38 9.43
C GLN A 435 0.03 -21.91 9.39
N VAL A 436 -0.77 -21.11 10.09
CA VAL A 436 -0.42 -19.73 10.45
C VAL A 436 0.69 -19.80 11.50
N LEU A 437 1.77 -19.06 11.27
CA LEU A 437 2.94 -19.02 12.17
C LEU A 437 2.93 -17.78 13.07
N TRP A 438 2.34 -16.70 12.58
CA TRP A 438 2.27 -15.40 13.25
C TRP A 438 1.19 -14.56 12.56
N SER A 439 0.45 -13.78 13.33
CA SER A 439 -0.51 -12.84 12.79
C SER A 439 -0.55 -11.54 13.59
N ALA A 440 -0.69 -10.41 12.91
CA ALA A 440 -1.08 -9.15 13.51
C ALA A 440 -2.37 -8.66 12.88
N LYS A 441 -3.26 -8.08 13.69
CA LYS A 441 -4.43 -7.30 13.24
C LYS A 441 -4.34 -5.90 13.83
N TYR A 442 -4.74 -4.87 13.09
CA TYR A 442 -4.75 -3.48 13.55
C TYR A 442 -5.68 -2.64 12.68
N GLN A 443 -6.11 -1.51 13.23
CA GLN A 443 -6.80 -0.47 12.50
C GLN A 443 -5.81 0.59 12.04
N GLN A 444 -6.03 1.11 10.83
CA GLN A 444 -5.25 2.20 10.26
C GLN A 444 -6.18 3.27 9.71
N ARG A 445 -5.87 4.53 9.99
CA ARG A 445 -6.48 5.69 9.34
C ARG A 445 -5.49 6.35 8.37
N PRO A 446 -5.99 7.05 7.34
CA PRO A 446 -5.14 7.89 6.51
C PRO A 446 -4.44 8.94 7.37
N SER A 447 -3.11 8.94 7.37
CA SER A 447 -2.29 9.93 8.06
C SER A 447 -0.95 10.09 7.35
N SER A 448 -0.53 11.33 7.12
CA SER A 448 0.84 11.66 6.74
C SER A 448 1.68 12.06 7.95
N GLY A 449 1.10 12.08 9.15
CA GLY A 449 1.70 12.51 10.41
C GLY A 449 0.65 13.15 11.33
N ASP A 450 0.93 13.21 12.62
CA ASP A 450 0.02 13.78 13.63
C ASP A 450 0.54 15.13 14.17
N ASP A 451 1.34 15.82 13.35
CA ASP A 451 2.04 17.03 13.76
C ASP A 451 1.08 18.21 13.98
N ILE A 452 1.05 18.72 15.20
CA ILE A 452 0.28 19.92 15.53
C ILE A 452 1.20 21.13 15.38
N PHE A 453 1.20 21.72 14.19
CA PHE A 453 1.84 23.00 13.97
C PHE A 453 0.90 24.15 14.38
N PRO A 454 1.47 25.25 14.89
CA PRO A 454 0.68 26.46 15.12
C PRO A 454 0.11 26.95 13.78
N SER A 455 -1.15 27.36 13.77
CA SER A 455 -1.71 28.12 12.65
C SER A 455 -0.87 29.38 12.45
N GLY A 456 -0.19 29.46 11.32
CA GLY A 456 0.96 30.35 11.17
C GLY A 456 1.19 30.84 9.73
N PRO A 457 2.34 31.50 9.49
CA PRO A 457 2.68 32.12 8.21
C PRO A 457 2.73 31.14 7.02
N GLU A 458 2.72 31.67 5.78
CA GLU A 458 2.63 30.89 4.52
C GLU A 458 3.71 29.82 4.31
N ASN A 459 4.74 29.79 5.16
CA ASN A 459 5.89 28.91 5.14
C ASN A 459 5.77 27.65 6.04
N ILE A 460 4.64 27.46 6.72
CA ILE A 460 4.29 26.22 7.44
C ILE A 460 3.28 25.43 6.59
N LEU A 461 3.67 24.24 6.13
CA LEU A 461 2.85 23.41 5.24
C LEU A 461 2.65 22.01 5.83
N CYS A 462 1.44 21.50 5.72
CA CYS A 462 1.14 20.10 6.06
C CYS A 462 0.76 19.35 4.80
N PHE A 463 1.32 18.16 4.61
CA PHE A 463 0.82 17.24 3.61
C PHE A 463 -0.57 16.76 4.02
N PRO A 464 -1.53 16.68 3.07
CA PRO A 464 -2.81 16.06 3.35
C PRO A 464 -2.60 14.56 3.64
N PRO A 465 -3.51 13.92 4.38
CA PRO A 465 -3.47 12.47 4.57
C PRO A 465 -3.51 11.77 3.21
N PRO A 466 -2.66 10.76 2.95
CA PRO A 466 -2.63 10.05 1.68
C PRO A 466 -3.89 9.19 1.49
N SER A 467 -4.16 8.77 0.25
CA SER A 467 -5.22 7.79 -0.02
C SER A 467 -4.90 6.42 0.61
N MET A 468 -5.93 5.72 1.09
CA MET A 468 -5.84 4.33 1.54
C MET A 468 -6.03 3.31 0.39
N ASP A 469 -5.87 3.77 -0.86
CA ASP A 469 -5.92 2.92 -2.05
C ASP A 469 -4.86 1.81 -1.97
N LEU A 470 -5.19 0.64 -2.52
CA LEU A 470 -4.33 -0.55 -2.54
C LEU A 470 -3.23 -0.49 -3.62
N ALA A 471 -3.36 0.47 -4.54
CA ALA A 471 -2.35 0.80 -5.53
C ALA A 471 -1.81 2.20 -5.24
N PHE A 472 -0.53 2.43 -5.50
CA PHE A 472 0.10 3.73 -5.33
C PHE A 472 -0.64 4.81 -6.12
N ASP A 473 -1.01 5.89 -5.44
CA ASP A 473 -1.69 7.06 -5.99
C ASP A 473 -0.66 8.10 -6.45
N ASP A 474 -0.60 8.34 -7.75
CA ASP A 474 0.33 9.29 -8.35
C ASP A 474 0.07 10.74 -7.89
N SER A 475 -1.12 11.04 -7.35
CA SER A 475 -1.43 12.38 -6.81
C SER A 475 -0.52 12.78 -5.63
N VAL A 476 0.07 11.81 -4.95
CA VAL A 476 1.10 12.02 -3.93
C VAL A 476 2.28 12.81 -4.50
N LEU A 477 2.69 12.52 -5.73
CA LEU A 477 3.81 13.20 -6.39
C LEU A 477 3.46 14.63 -6.77
N ASP A 478 2.22 14.88 -7.20
CA ASP A 478 1.73 16.22 -7.50
C ASP A 478 1.75 17.10 -6.23
N GLN A 479 1.28 16.56 -5.11
CA GLN A 479 1.30 17.25 -3.81
C GLN A 479 2.73 17.56 -3.34
N VAL A 480 3.65 16.61 -3.47
CA VAL A 480 5.07 16.81 -3.13
C VAL A 480 5.71 17.86 -4.05
N LYS A 481 5.39 17.82 -5.35
CA LYS A 481 5.89 18.80 -6.33
C LYS A 481 5.40 20.21 -6.01
N ASP A 482 4.14 20.38 -5.63
CA ASP A 482 3.58 21.68 -5.25
C ASP A 482 4.31 22.28 -4.04
N VAL A 483 4.61 21.46 -3.02
CA VAL A 483 5.39 21.90 -1.84
C VAL A 483 6.82 22.24 -2.23
N TRP A 484 7.47 21.39 -3.03
CA TRP A 484 8.82 21.64 -3.53
C TRP A 484 8.92 22.95 -4.34
N GLN A 485 7.94 23.25 -5.19
CA GLN A 485 7.89 24.50 -5.96
C GLN A 485 7.77 25.74 -5.06
N LYS A 486 6.97 25.66 -3.98
CA LYS A 486 6.86 26.76 -3.00
C LYS A 486 8.18 27.04 -2.30
N ILE A 487 8.89 25.99 -1.88
CA ILE A 487 10.17 26.09 -1.16
C ILE A 487 11.29 26.62 -2.07
N THR A 488 11.32 26.20 -3.34
CA THR A 488 12.38 26.55 -4.30
C THR A 488 12.10 27.81 -5.12
N GLY A 489 10.86 28.33 -5.08
CA GLY A 489 10.43 29.45 -5.92
C GLY A 489 10.43 29.13 -7.42
N GLY A 490 10.46 27.86 -7.81
CA GLY A 490 10.45 27.39 -9.19
C GLY A 490 11.76 27.56 -9.98
N ASN A 491 12.85 28.00 -9.33
CA ASN A 491 14.12 28.28 -10.00
C ASN A 491 15.15 27.13 -9.91
N ASP A 492 14.92 26.13 -9.06
CA ASP A 492 15.90 25.06 -8.75
C ASP A 492 15.82 23.86 -9.72
N GLY A 493 15.42 24.08 -10.99
CA GLY A 493 15.41 23.06 -12.05
C GLY A 493 14.10 22.29 -12.22
N GLU A 494 14.18 21.02 -12.66
CA GLU A 494 13.03 20.14 -12.86
C GLU A 494 12.82 19.18 -11.69
N PHE A 495 11.56 18.97 -11.29
CA PHE A 495 11.19 18.14 -10.15
C PHE A 495 11.68 16.70 -10.30
N LEU A 496 12.51 16.24 -9.36
CA LEU A 496 13.09 14.88 -9.31
C LEU A 496 13.87 14.50 -10.58
N VAL A 497 14.52 15.46 -11.25
CA VAL A 497 15.38 15.19 -12.41
C VAL A 497 16.83 15.53 -12.07
N PHE A 498 17.66 14.49 -11.98
CA PHE A 498 19.02 14.57 -11.47
C PHE A 498 20.05 14.09 -12.49
N GLN A 499 21.11 14.88 -12.67
CA GLN A 499 22.30 14.46 -13.39
C GLN A 499 23.04 13.36 -12.63
N ASP A 500 23.87 12.58 -13.32
CA ASP A 500 24.80 11.69 -12.62
C ASP A 500 25.79 12.53 -11.84
N ARG A 501 26.11 12.13 -10.61
CA ARG A 501 27.23 12.76 -9.89
C ARG A 501 28.49 12.41 -10.67
N GLU A 502 29.33 13.40 -10.96
CA GLU A 502 30.65 13.14 -11.54
C GLU A 502 31.33 12.06 -10.69
N THR A 503 31.70 10.95 -11.34
CA THR A 503 32.64 10.00 -10.74
C THR A 503 33.92 10.79 -10.57
N TYR A 504 34.29 11.07 -9.32
CA TYR A 504 35.70 11.33 -9.05
C TYR A 504 36.44 10.10 -9.57
N ASP A 505 37.15 10.24 -10.68
CA ASP A 505 38.14 9.26 -11.09
C ASP A 505 39.07 9.12 -9.88
N ASP A 506 39.23 7.90 -9.36
CA ASP A 506 40.10 7.57 -8.20
C ASP A 506 41.61 7.81 -8.50
N ASP A 507 41.94 8.68 -9.46
CA ASP A 507 43.27 8.96 -10.00
C ASP A 507 43.70 10.44 -9.79
N GLU A 508 43.40 11.05 -8.63
CA GLU A 508 44.12 12.27 -8.15
C GLU A 508 44.72 12.12 -6.76
#